data_AF-A0A246AEL6-F1
#
_entry.id   AF-A0A246AEL6-F1
#
_cell.length_a   1.000
_cell.length_b   1.000
_cell.length_c   1.000
_cell.angle_alpha   90.00
_cell.angle_beta   90.00
_cell.angle_gamma   90.00
#
_symmetry.space_group_name_H-M   'P 1'
#
loop_
_entity.id
_entity.type
_entity.pdbx_description
1 polymer ?
#
loop_
_entity_poly.entity_id
_entity_poly.type
_entity_poly.pdbx_seq_one_letter_code
_entity_poly.pdbx_strand_id
1 'polypeptide(L)'
;MAWSFHKRIKIIPGVHLNLSKSGISTSIGVKGASMTFGKSGTYLNTSLPFLNINNRHKLSGSNTTPDSYDHDAPLHLFGNIFSADVQEITSQNMTGVKEAILLARQQRKELKSDLLNIQTALGTSKMKLILSYLFLYGLINKTIPKALKLNIEAQKEAIKQTTDLIDHCYVKLDVEFDSEIREKYEQLIKAFKNLTTSHKIWDVTSAHFQDRVAARSSASTIVSKRDVKFSFKSLAEIRSDVEALYFENANGADLYFYPSFIIMYANQKDFAIIGLDEINVQQSYVRFTETGTVPRDSKVIDKTWAKVNKNGTPDKRFKGNYQIPIAKYGQINLRTNTGLNEEYEFSNYEFTEAFSQTFRDYQATIKYRW
;
A
#
# COMPACT_ATOMS: atom_id res chain seq x y z
N MET A 1 -3.33 39.87 -1.85
CA MET A 1 -3.10 38.93 -2.97
C MET A 1 -2.89 37.55 -2.37
N ALA A 2 -3.85 36.64 -2.52
CA ALA A 2 -3.70 35.27 -2.02
C ALA A 2 -3.00 34.43 -3.09
N TRP A 3 -1.71 34.15 -2.92
CA TRP A 3 -1.03 33.16 -3.76
C TRP A 3 -1.53 31.77 -3.41
N SER A 4 -2.20 31.10 -4.35
CA SER A 4 -2.58 29.69 -4.21
C SER A 4 -1.45 28.83 -4.75
N PHE A 5 -0.71 28.18 -3.86
CA PHE A 5 0.29 27.21 -4.28
C PHE A 5 -0.41 25.87 -4.54
N HIS A 6 -0.06 25.20 -5.64
CA HIS A 6 -0.54 23.86 -5.94
C HIS A 6 0.66 23.02 -6.32
N LYS A 7 0.82 21.86 -5.69
CA LYS A 7 1.94 20.96 -5.98
C LYS A 7 1.46 19.79 -6.81
N ARG A 8 2.12 19.53 -7.93
CA ARG A 8 1.69 18.52 -8.92
C ARG A 8 2.73 17.43 -9.05
N ILE A 9 2.37 16.23 -8.60
CA ILE A 9 3.17 15.01 -8.74
C ILE A 9 2.77 14.34 -10.05
N LYS A 10 3.74 14.01 -10.90
CA LYS A 10 3.49 13.28 -12.15
C LYS A 10 3.59 11.78 -11.86
N ILE A 11 2.54 11.03 -12.19
CA ILE A 11 2.46 9.58 -11.95
C ILE A 11 2.70 8.80 -13.25
N ILE A 12 2.14 9.27 -14.36
CA ILE A 12 2.44 8.79 -15.72
C ILE A 12 2.21 9.94 -16.72
N PRO A 13 2.63 9.83 -17.99
CA PRO A 13 2.22 10.77 -19.02
C PRO A 13 0.68 10.90 -19.07
N GLY A 14 0.18 12.10 -18.79
CA GLY A 14 -1.25 12.38 -18.77
C GLY A 14 -1.97 12.11 -17.45
N VAL A 15 -1.33 11.54 -16.41
CA VAL A 15 -1.93 11.42 -15.06
C VAL A 15 -1.08 12.13 -14.02
N HIS A 16 -1.74 13.02 -13.28
CA HIS A 16 -1.09 13.88 -12.30
C HIS A 16 -1.88 13.92 -11.01
N LEU A 17 -1.19 13.87 -9.89
CA LEU A 17 -1.77 14.02 -8.56
C LEU A 17 -1.45 15.43 -8.07
N ASN A 18 -2.49 16.21 -7.78
CA ASN A 18 -2.37 17.57 -7.27
C ASN A 18 -2.65 17.59 -5.78
N LEU A 19 -1.73 18.21 -5.03
CA LEU A 19 -1.82 18.47 -3.60
C LEU A 19 -2.15 19.96 -3.40
N SER A 20 -3.19 20.26 -2.63
CA SER A 20 -3.67 21.63 -2.35
C SER A 20 -4.25 21.75 -0.93
N LYS A 21 -4.50 22.98 -0.45
CA LYS A 21 -5.31 23.27 0.75
C LYS A 21 -6.63 22.48 0.86
N SER A 22 -7.24 22.18 -0.29
CA SER A 22 -8.55 21.50 -0.34
C SER A 22 -8.45 19.96 -0.33
N GLY A 23 -7.23 19.42 -0.27
CA GLY A 23 -6.94 17.99 -0.29
C GLY A 23 -6.24 17.52 -1.58
N ILE A 24 -6.15 16.20 -1.73
CA ILE A 24 -5.54 15.54 -2.88
C ILE A 24 -6.57 15.36 -4.01
N SER A 25 -6.14 15.57 -5.27
CA SER A 25 -6.95 15.30 -6.47
C SER A 25 -6.11 14.64 -7.58
N THR A 26 -6.71 13.81 -8.43
CA THR A 26 -6.05 13.23 -9.60
C THR A 26 -6.59 13.85 -10.89
N SER A 27 -5.72 14.26 -11.79
CA SER A 27 -6.05 14.77 -13.11
C SER A 27 -5.55 13.81 -14.19
N ILE A 28 -6.46 13.36 -15.06
CA ILE A 28 -6.19 12.45 -16.19
C ILE A 28 -6.45 13.20 -17.49
N GLY A 29 -5.52 13.18 -18.44
CA GLY A 29 -5.71 13.70 -19.80
C GLY A 29 -4.50 14.43 -20.36
N VAL A 30 -4.67 14.90 -21.60
CA VAL A 30 -3.62 15.59 -22.37
C VAL A 30 -3.81 17.11 -22.31
N LYS A 31 -2.81 17.88 -22.74
CA LYS A 31 -2.96 19.34 -22.89
C LYS A 31 -4.13 19.61 -23.86
N GLY A 32 -5.14 20.32 -23.38
CA GLY A 32 -6.34 20.64 -24.17
C GLY A 32 -7.61 19.90 -23.73
N ALA A 33 -7.50 18.71 -23.12
CA ALA A 33 -8.66 17.95 -22.63
C ALA A 33 -8.24 17.05 -21.47
N SER A 34 -8.74 17.34 -20.27
CA SER A 34 -8.44 16.57 -19.06
C SER A 34 -9.62 16.50 -18.11
N MET A 35 -9.63 15.50 -17.24
CA MET A 35 -10.64 15.26 -16.22
C MET A 35 -9.96 15.23 -14.85
N THR A 36 -10.47 16.00 -13.89
CA THR A 36 -9.94 16.09 -12.53
C THR A 36 -10.93 15.50 -11.54
N PHE A 37 -10.47 14.54 -10.73
CA PHE A 37 -11.19 13.84 -9.69
C PHE A 37 -10.69 14.31 -8.32
N GLY A 38 -11.58 14.84 -7.48
CA GLY A 38 -11.22 15.29 -6.14
C GLY A 38 -12.43 15.34 -5.22
N LYS A 39 -12.21 15.70 -3.95
CA LYS A 39 -13.25 15.76 -2.92
C LYS A 39 -14.45 16.66 -3.28
N SER A 40 -14.24 17.69 -4.10
CA SER A 40 -15.32 18.61 -4.52
C SER A 40 -16.12 18.11 -5.75
N GLY A 41 -15.78 16.92 -6.25
CA GLY A 41 -16.40 16.30 -7.41
C GLY A 41 -15.45 16.16 -8.61
N THR A 42 -16.04 15.73 -9.72
CA THR A 42 -15.34 15.46 -10.98
C THR A 42 -15.55 16.60 -11.97
N TYR A 43 -14.46 17.12 -12.54
CA TYR A 43 -14.46 18.25 -13.46
C TYR A 43 -13.85 17.86 -14.80
N LEU A 44 -14.45 18.29 -15.90
CA LEU A 44 -13.91 18.21 -17.25
C LEU A 44 -13.34 19.57 -17.64
N ASN A 45 -12.05 19.61 -17.94
CA ASN A 45 -11.33 20.79 -18.38
C ASN A 45 -11.01 20.66 -19.87
N THR A 46 -11.55 21.56 -20.68
CA THR A 46 -11.22 21.70 -22.10
C THR A 46 -10.52 23.03 -22.34
N SER A 47 -9.44 23.01 -23.10
CA SER A 47 -8.67 24.20 -23.44
C SER A 47 -8.24 24.14 -24.90
N LEU A 48 -8.32 25.28 -25.59
CA LEU A 48 -7.78 25.44 -26.94
C LEU A 48 -6.47 26.22 -26.82
N PRO A 49 -5.29 25.56 -26.93
CA PRO A 49 -4.00 26.18 -26.64
C PRO A 49 -3.71 27.42 -27.47
N PHE A 50 -4.20 27.46 -28.70
CA PHE A 50 -3.96 28.54 -29.65
C PHE A 50 -4.89 29.75 -29.47
N LEU A 51 -6.04 29.55 -28.82
CA LEU A 51 -7.06 30.60 -28.63
C LEU A 51 -7.12 31.10 -27.18
N ASN A 52 -6.36 30.48 -26.27
CA ASN A 52 -6.37 30.77 -24.83
C ASN A 52 -7.77 30.67 -24.19
N ILE A 53 -8.65 29.86 -24.78
CA ILE A 53 -10.01 29.61 -24.30
C ILE A 53 -9.97 28.37 -23.41
N ASN A 54 -10.37 28.52 -22.15
CA ASN A 54 -10.45 27.45 -21.17
C ASN A 54 -11.89 27.31 -20.68
N ASN A 55 -12.43 26.11 -20.68
CA ASN A 55 -13.74 25.78 -20.12
C ASN A 55 -13.58 24.67 -19.07
N ARG A 56 -14.24 24.83 -17.93
CA ARG A 56 -14.28 23.85 -16.85
C ARG A 56 -15.74 23.53 -16.54
N HIS A 57 -16.15 22.30 -16.85
CA HIS A 57 -17.50 21.84 -16.60
C HIS A 57 -17.51 20.81 -15.46
N LYS A 58 -18.39 20.99 -14.47
CA LYS A 58 -18.54 20.02 -13.38
C LYS A 58 -19.43 18.87 -13.88
N LEU A 59 -18.91 17.65 -13.83
CA LEU A 59 -19.63 16.44 -14.30
C LEU A 59 -20.38 15.74 -13.17
N SER A 60 -19.81 15.78 -11.96
CA SER A 60 -20.44 15.22 -10.77
C SER A 60 -19.96 15.98 -9.54
N GLY A 61 -20.83 16.20 -8.57
CA GLY A 61 -20.47 16.72 -7.26
C GLY A 61 -20.89 15.73 -6.18
N SER A 62 -20.01 15.38 -5.26
CA SER A 62 -20.51 14.84 -3.99
C SER A 62 -21.23 15.99 -3.29
N ASN A 63 -22.56 15.91 -3.21
CA ASN A 63 -23.28 16.60 -2.15
C ASN A 63 -22.97 15.85 -0.86
N THR A 64 -21.73 15.98 -0.38
CA THR A 64 -21.47 15.76 1.04
C THR A 64 -21.86 17.07 1.70
N THR A 65 -23.12 17.14 2.11
CA THR A 65 -23.44 17.86 3.35
C THR A 65 -22.36 17.48 4.36
N PRO A 66 -21.80 18.42 5.13
CA PRO A 66 -21.05 18.03 6.31
C PRO A 66 -22.08 17.42 7.24
N ASP A 67 -22.32 16.11 7.08
CA ASP A 67 -22.92 15.33 8.14
C ASP A 67 -21.99 15.57 9.32
N SER A 68 -22.49 16.39 10.23
CA SER A 68 -21.98 16.53 11.57
C SER A 68 -22.26 15.18 12.21
N TYR A 69 -21.44 14.20 11.87
CA TYR A 69 -21.35 12.98 12.64
C TYR A 69 -20.76 13.41 13.97
N ASP A 70 -21.67 13.50 14.93
CA ASP A 70 -21.38 13.58 16.34
C ASP A 70 -20.20 12.66 16.67
N HIS A 71 -19.36 13.14 17.57
CA HIS A 71 -18.16 12.47 18.04
C HIS A 71 -18.53 11.27 18.92
N ASP A 72 -19.18 10.27 18.33
CA ASP A 72 -19.39 8.97 18.94
C ASP A 72 -18.99 7.91 17.92
N ALA A 73 -17.67 7.67 17.83
CA ALA A 73 -17.20 6.39 17.31
C ALA A 73 -17.85 5.30 18.17
N PRO A 74 -18.61 4.35 17.61
CA PRO A 74 -19.06 3.23 18.40
C PRO A 74 -17.81 2.47 18.85
N LEU A 75 -17.67 2.29 20.17
CA LEU A 75 -16.77 1.34 20.79
C LEU A 75 -17.17 -0.09 20.37
N HIS A 76 -16.96 -0.46 19.11
CA HIS A 76 -16.88 -1.86 18.73
C HIS A 76 -15.50 -2.37 19.15
N LEU A 77 -15.38 -2.65 20.45
CA LEU A 77 -14.22 -3.33 21.02
C LEU A 77 -14.32 -4.87 20.82
N PHE A 78 -15.33 -5.35 20.09
CA PHE A 78 -15.67 -6.76 20.00
C PHE A 78 -15.95 -7.15 18.55
N GLY A 79 -15.06 -7.97 17.99
CA GLY A 79 -15.22 -8.49 16.64
C GLY A 79 -13.89 -8.82 15.96
N ASN A 80 -14.06 -9.23 14.71
CA ASN A 80 -13.03 -9.46 13.72
C ASN A 80 -12.50 -8.09 13.24
N ILE A 81 -11.17 -7.85 13.27
CA ILE A 81 -10.55 -6.61 12.79
C ILE A 81 -10.07 -6.88 11.36
N PHE A 82 -10.88 -6.45 10.40
CA PHE A 82 -10.59 -6.58 8.97
C PHE A 82 -11.06 -5.31 8.27
N SER A 83 -10.34 -4.95 7.22
CA SER A 83 -10.80 -3.94 6.27
C SER A 83 -11.99 -4.44 5.44
N ALA A 84 -12.80 -3.50 4.93
CA ALA A 84 -13.85 -3.77 3.94
C ALA A 84 -13.27 -4.35 2.63
N ASP A 85 -14.13 -4.69 1.66
CA ASP A 85 -13.65 -5.19 0.37
C ASP A 85 -12.71 -4.17 -0.30
N VAL A 86 -11.55 -4.67 -0.74
CA VAL A 86 -10.47 -3.93 -1.39
C VAL A 86 -11.00 -3.11 -2.58
N GLN A 87 -12.04 -3.59 -3.27
CA GLN A 87 -12.59 -2.88 -4.42
C GLN A 87 -13.33 -1.58 -4.03
N GLU A 88 -13.91 -1.51 -2.83
CA GLU A 88 -14.73 -0.38 -2.34
C GLU A 88 -13.92 0.68 -1.57
N ILE A 89 -12.72 0.35 -1.10
CA ILE A 89 -11.90 1.21 -0.23
C ILE A 89 -11.19 2.35 -0.99
N THR A 90 -11.16 2.31 -2.33
CA THR A 90 -10.41 3.29 -3.12
C THR A 90 -10.94 4.72 -2.93
N SER A 91 -10.08 5.65 -2.52
CA SER A 91 -10.42 7.06 -2.38
C SER A 91 -10.87 7.65 -3.72
N GLN A 92 -11.93 8.47 -3.72
CA GLN A 92 -12.51 9.04 -4.94
C GLN A 92 -11.51 9.88 -5.75
N ASN A 93 -10.60 10.57 -5.06
CA ASN A 93 -9.53 11.34 -5.68
C ASN A 93 -8.44 10.46 -6.31
N MET A 94 -8.37 9.16 -6.00
CA MET A 94 -7.33 8.23 -6.45
C MET A 94 -7.77 7.32 -7.61
N THR A 95 -9.03 7.41 -8.05
CA THR A 95 -9.56 6.58 -9.15
C THR A 95 -8.70 6.66 -10.40
N GLY A 96 -8.19 7.85 -10.76
CA GLY A 96 -7.33 7.99 -11.93
C GLY A 96 -5.98 7.29 -11.82
N VAL A 97 -5.44 7.18 -10.61
CA VAL A 97 -4.20 6.43 -10.35
C VAL A 97 -4.48 4.93 -10.47
N LYS A 98 -5.64 4.48 -9.95
CA LYS A 98 -6.07 3.08 -10.04
C LYS A 98 -6.22 2.64 -11.50
N GLU A 99 -6.91 3.44 -12.32
CA GLU A 99 -7.07 3.18 -13.75
C GLU A 99 -5.73 3.14 -14.48
N ALA A 100 -4.81 4.08 -14.19
CA ALA A 100 -3.47 4.08 -14.77
C ALA A 100 -2.70 2.78 -14.47
N ILE A 101 -2.76 2.30 -13.22
CA ILE A 101 -2.11 1.04 -12.82
C ILE A 101 -2.78 -0.15 -13.51
N LEU A 102 -4.10 -0.19 -13.60
CA LEU A 102 -4.85 -1.25 -14.29
C LEU A 102 -4.49 -1.31 -15.78
N LEU A 103 -4.43 -0.18 -16.47
CA LEU A 103 -4.04 -0.10 -17.88
C LEU A 103 -2.59 -0.56 -18.10
N ALA A 104 -1.66 -0.10 -17.26
CA ALA A 104 -0.26 -0.53 -17.34
C ALA A 104 -0.12 -2.05 -17.14
N ARG A 105 -0.91 -2.63 -16.21
CA ARG A 105 -0.96 -4.09 -16.00
C ARG A 105 -1.50 -4.84 -17.20
N GLN A 106 -2.59 -4.35 -17.79
CA GLN A 106 -3.18 -4.98 -18.97
C GLN A 106 -2.18 -4.99 -20.13
N GLN A 107 -1.57 -3.85 -20.44
CA GLN A 107 -0.54 -3.75 -21.48
C GLN A 107 0.64 -4.71 -21.22
N ARG A 108 1.13 -4.75 -19.97
CA ARG A 108 2.22 -5.65 -19.60
C ARG A 108 1.85 -7.13 -19.77
N LYS A 109 0.60 -7.49 -19.48
CA LYS A 109 0.11 -8.87 -19.65
C LYS A 109 0.03 -9.26 -21.12
N GLU A 110 -0.50 -8.38 -21.97
CA GLU A 110 -0.60 -8.58 -23.42
C GLU A 110 0.80 -8.76 -24.05
N LEU A 111 1.75 -7.87 -23.72
CA LEU A 111 3.13 -7.99 -24.20
C LEU A 111 3.83 -9.26 -23.73
N LYS A 112 3.55 -9.74 -22.51
CA LYS A 112 4.09 -11.02 -22.01
C LYS A 112 3.54 -12.21 -22.78
N SER A 113 2.25 -12.21 -23.15
CA SER A 113 1.71 -13.26 -24.01
C SER A 113 2.32 -13.22 -25.41
N ASP A 114 2.54 -12.03 -25.98
CA ASP A 114 3.17 -11.87 -27.28
C ASP A 114 4.62 -12.37 -27.26
N LEU A 115 5.37 -12.03 -26.21
CA LEU A 115 6.73 -12.53 -26.01
C LEU A 115 6.76 -14.06 -26.01
N LEU A 116 5.84 -14.72 -25.30
CA LEU A 116 5.73 -16.17 -25.26
C LEU A 116 5.44 -16.74 -26.67
N ASN A 117 4.54 -16.12 -27.42
CA ASN A 117 4.23 -16.50 -28.80
C ASN A 117 5.46 -16.36 -29.73
N ILE A 118 6.25 -15.29 -29.58
CA ILE A 118 7.47 -15.10 -30.37
C ILE A 118 8.54 -16.14 -29.98
N GLN A 119 8.67 -16.46 -28.69
CA GLN A 119 9.59 -17.49 -28.21
C GLN A 119 9.24 -18.88 -28.74
N THR A 120 7.95 -19.26 -28.73
CA THR A 120 7.52 -20.54 -29.32
C THR A 120 7.75 -20.56 -30.82
N ALA A 121 7.43 -19.47 -31.54
CA ALA A 121 7.71 -19.34 -32.96
C ALA A 121 9.22 -19.49 -33.28
N LEU A 122 10.10 -18.89 -32.48
CA LEU A 122 11.55 -19.04 -32.60
C LEU A 122 12.00 -20.49 -32.39
N GLY A 123 11.42 -21.19 -31.42
CA GLY A 123 11.64 -22.63 -31.23
C GLY A 123 11.27 -23.43 -32.49
N THR A 124 10.10 -23.15 -33.07
CA THR A 124 9.66 -23.83 -34.31
C THR A 124 10.55 -23.49 -35.51
N SER A 125 10.99 -22.24 -35.68
CA SER A 125 11.90 -21.82 -36.75
C SER A 125 13.25 -22.54 -36.64
N LYS A 126 13.80 -22.66 -35.43
CA LYS A 126 15.03 -23.42 -35.17
C LYS A 126 14.86 -24.90 -35.50
N MET A 127 13.74 -25.50 -35.09
CA MET A 127 13.43 -26.89 -35.40
C MET A 127 13.30 -27.11 -36.92
N LYS A 128 12.59 -26.23 -37.64
CA LYS A 128 12.50 -26.26 -39.11
C LYS A 128 13.87 -26.16 -39.78
N LEU A 129 14.76 -25.32 -39.24
CA LEU A 129 16.14 -25.21 -39.73
C LEU A 129 16.91 -26.54 -39.54
N ILE A 130 16.82 -27.15 -38.36
CA ILE A 130 17.44 -28.46 -38.08
C ILE A 130 16.89 -29.52 -39.03
N LEU A 131 15.56 -29.62 -39.17
CA LEU A 131 14.89 -30.56 -40.06
C LEU A 131 15.28 -30.34 -41.53
N SER A 132 15.45 -29.08 -41.96
CA SER A 132 15.88 -28.78 -43.34
C SER A 132 17.25 -29.36 -43.67
N TYR A 133 18.17 -29.39 -42.70
CA TYR A 133 19.48 -30.01 -42.86
C TYR A 133 19.42 -31.53 -42.70
N LEU A 134 18.64 -32.03 -41.74
CA LEU A 134 18.47 -33.47 -41.46
C LEU A 134 17.87 -34.22 -42.66
N PHE A 135 16.90 -33.63 -43.35
CA PHE A 135 16.28 -34.21 -44.56
C PHE A 135 16.98 -33.82 -45.87
N LEU A 136 18.18 -33.21 -45.82
CA LEU A 136 18.98 -32.75 -46.96
C LEU A 136 18.31 -31.74 -47.91
N TYR A 137 17.04 -31.40 -47.69
CA TYR A 137 16.26 -30.46 -48.49
C TYR A 137 16.86 -29.04 -48.49
N GLY A 138 17.41 -28.61 -47.35
CA GLY A 138 18.14 -27.35 -47.20
C GLY A 138 19.53 -27.35 -47.83
N LEU A 139 20.08 -28.52 -48.16
CA LEU A 139 21.35 -28.69 -48.86
C LEU A 139 21.17 -28.57 -50.38
N ILE A 140 20.01 -29.03 -50.88
CA ILE A 140 19.57 -28.91 -52.28
C ILE A 140 19.09 -27.47 -52.57
N ASN A 141 18.28 -26.88 -51.69
CA ASN A 141 17.78 -25.51 -51.86
C ASN A 141 18.28 -24.55 -50.77
N LYS A 142 19.36 -23.82 -51.07
CA LYS A 142 20.01 -22.87 -50.15
C LYS A 142 19.17 -21.64 -49.80
N THR A 143 18.04 -21.39 -50.48
CA THR A 143 17.16 -20.24 -50.17
C THR A 143 16.41 -20.45 -48.85
N ILE A 144 16.05 -21.69 -48.54
CA ILE A 144 15.23 -22.05 -47.37
C ILE A 144 15.99 -21.84 -46.05
N PRO A 145 17.23 -22.34 -45.87
CA PRO A 145 18.01 -22.06 -44.67
C PRO A 145 18.37 -20.58 -44.52
N LYS A 146 18.59 -19.85 -45.63
CA LYS A 146 18.85 -18.40 -45.60
C LYS A 146 17.63 -17.62 -45.08
N ALA A 147 16.44 -17.90 -45.60
CA ALA A 147 15.20 -17.28 -45.13
C ALA A 147 14.89 -17.63 -43.66
N LEU A 148 15.13 -18.89 -43.25
CA LEU A 148 14.97 -19.31 -41.86
C LEU A 148 15.95 -18.61 -40.91
N LYS A 149 17.21 -18.42 -41.31
CA LYS A 149 18.20 -17.67 -40.52
C LYS A 149 17.80 -16.21 -40.34
N LEU A 150 17.37 -15.54 -41.41
CA LEU A 150 16.85 -14.16 -41.35
C LEU A 150 15.62 -14.06 -40.43
N ASN A 151 14.68 -15.00 -40.53
CA ASN A 151 13.51 -15.03 -39.63
C ASN A 151 13.89 -15.26 -38.17
N ILE A 152 14.87 -16.14 -37.89
CA ILE A 152 15.37 -16.35 -36.51
C ILE A 152 16.01 -15.08 -35.97
N GLU A 153 16.76 -14.34 -36.79
CA GLU A 153 17.39 -13.09 -36.40
C GLU A 153 16.35 -11.99 -36.12
N ALA A 154 15.36 -11.83 -37.01
CA ALA A 154 14.22 -10.94 -36.80
C ALA A 154 13.42 -11.30 -35.54
N GLN A 155 13.19 -12.60 -35.27
CA GLN A 155 12.52 -13.07 -34.06
C GLN A 155 13.34 -12.77 -32.79
N LYS A 156 14.67 -12.90 -32.83
CA LYS A 156 15.55 -12.51 -31.70
C LYS A 156 15.49 -11.01 -31.44
N GLU A 157 15.50 -10.21 -32.50
CA GLU A 157 15.39 -8.76 -32.39
C GLU A 157 14.03 -8.36 -31.83
N ALA A 158 12.94 -8.97 -32.31
CA ALA A 158 11.59 -8.77 -31.78
C ALA A 158 11.48 -9.15 -30.30
N ILE A 159 12.11 -10.25 -29.86
CA ILE A 159 12.18 -10.61 -28.42
C ILE A 159 12.89 -9.52 -27.63
N LYS A 160 14.02 -9.02 -28.13
CA LYS A 160 14.78 -7.95 -27.45
C LYS A 160 13.93 -6.69 -27.32
N GLN A 161 13.28 -6.25 -28.40
CA GLN A 161 12.40 -5.08 -28.40
C GLN A 161 11.19 -5.27 -27.49
N THR A 162 10.52 -6.42 -27.55
CA THR A 162 9.33 -6.71 -26.72
C THR A 162 9.70 -6.78 -25.23
N THR A 163 10.87 -7.33 -24.90
CA THR A 163 11.38 -7.34 -23.52
C THR A 163 11.63 -5.92 -23.03
N ASP A 164 12.25 -5.08 -23.85
CA ASP A 164 12.47 -3.67 -23.54
C ASP A 164 11.13 -2.91 -23.34
N LEU A 165 10.13 -3.17 -24.18
CA LEU A 165 8.77 -2.61 -24.00
C LEU A 165 8.13 -3.05 -22.68
N ILE A 166 8.25 -4.32 -22.30
CA ILE A 166 7.74 -4.82 -21.01
C ILE A 166 8.43 -4.11 -19.83
N ASP A 167 9.73 -3.84 -19.94
CA ASP A 167 10.50 -3.13 -18.91
C ASP A 167 10.12 -1.65 -18.81
N HIS A 168 9.50 -1.09 -19.85
CA HIS A 168 8.93 0.26 -19.85
C HIS A 168 7.43 0.31 -19.47
N CYS A 169 6.78 -0.84 -19.28
CA CYS A 169 5.38 -0.92 -18.83
C CYS A 169 5.27 -0.82 -17.30
N TYR A 170 5.51 0.38 -16.78
CA TYR A 170 5.37 0.71 -15.36
C TYR A 170 4.79 2.11 -15.17
N VAL A 171 4.25 2.33 -13.98
CA VAL A 171 3.82 3.64 -13.48
C VAL A 171 5.01 4.32 -12.83
N LYS A 172 5.41 5.51 -13.33
CA LYS A 172 6.59 6.24 -12.84
C LYS A 172 6.18 7.30 -11.81
N LEU A 173 6.42 7.04 -10.53
CA LEU A 173 6.20 8.04 -9.49
C LEU A 173 7.38 9.01 -9.42
N ASP A 174 7.23 10.15 -10.11
CA ASP A 174 8.16 11.27 -10.01
C ASP A 174 7.71 12.18 -8.85
N VAL A 175 8.30 11.98 -7.68
CA VAL A 175 7.96 12.72 -6.47
C VAL A 175 8.89 13.92 -6.31
N GLU A 176 8.42 15.09 -6.74
CA GLU A 176 9.13 16.35 -6.52
C GLU A 176 8.82 16.87 -5.11
N PHE A 177 9.72 16.65 -4.16
CA PHE A 177 9.63 17.28 -2.85
C PHE A 177 10.25 18.67 -2.84
N ASP A 178 9.66 19.58 -2.06
CA ASP A 178 10.37 20.79 -1.65
C ASP A 178 11.30 20.39 -0.48
N SER A 179 12.24 21.25 -0.13
CA SER A 179 13.25 20.93 0.88
C SER A 179 12.64 20.52 2.22
N GLU A 180 11.51 21.11 2.61
CA GLU A 180 10.88 20.87 3.91
C GLU A 180 10.06 19.58 3.96
N ILE A 181 9.23 19.29 2.95
CA ILE A 181 8.51 18.02 2.86
C ILE A 181 9.51 16.87 2.72
N ARG A 182 10.62 17.09 2.01
CA ARG A 182 11.70 16.12 1.89
C ARG A 182 12.29 15.79 3.25
N GLU A 183 12.62 16.78 4.07
CA GLU A 183 13.18 16.55 5.40
C GLU A 183 12.22 15.77 6.30
N LYS A 184 10.92 16.15 6.32
CA LYS A 184 9.90 15.43 7.08
C LYS A 184 9.71 13.99 6.60
N TYR A 185 9.79 13.78 5.29
CA TYR A 185 9.72 12.45 4.71
C TYR A 185 10.94 11.60 5.08
N GLU A 186 12.15 12.16 5.02
CA GLU A 186 13.38 11.47 5.43
C GLU A 186 13.35 11.08 6.92
N GLN A 187 12.78 11.93 7.78
CA GLN A 187 12.52 11.62 9.19
C GLN A 187 11.55 10.45 9.35
N LEU A 188 10.46 10.42 8.57
CA LEU A 188 9.50 9.31 8.54
C LEU A 188 10.18 8.00 8.10
N ILE A 189 10.98 8.02 7.03
CA ILE A 189 11.73 6.86 6.56
C ILE A 189 12.66 6.32 7.64
N LYS A 190 13.38 7.21 8.34
CA LYS A 190 14.27 6.83 9.43
C LYS A 190 13.52 6.20 10.60
N ALA A 191 12.37 6.78 10.98
CA ALA A 191 11.54 6.24 12.06
C ALA A 191 10.95 4.88 11.68
N PHE A 192 10.48 4.71 10.44
CA PHE A 192 10.01 3.43 9.92
C PHE A 192 11.12 2.38 9.90
N LYS A 193 12.33 2.74 9.46
CA LYS A 193 13.50 1.84 9.52
C LYS A 193 13.74 1.32 10.94
N ASN A 194 13.68 2.19 11.95
CA ASN A 194 13.79 1.76 13.34
C ASN A 194 12.62 0.85 13.75
N LEU A 195 11.39 1.19 13.37
CA LEU A 195 10.20 0.37 13.64
C LEU A 195 10.36 -1.06 13.10
N THR A 196 10.92 -1.23 11.90
CA THR A 196 11.17 -2.56 11.30
C THR A 196 12.17 -3.42 12.09
N THR A 197 12.98 -2.81 12.97
CA THR A 197 13.93 -3.54 13.83
C THR A 197 13.33 -4.03 15.15
N SER A 198 12.04 -3.78 15.38
CA SER A 198 11.31 -4.34 16.53
C SER A 198 11.44 -5.87 16.51
N HIS A 199 11.74 -6.47 17.65
CA HIS A 199 11.97 -7.91 17.75
C HIS A 199 10.71 -8.72 17.37
N LYS A 200 9.53 -8.17 17.67
CA LYS A 200 8.24 -8.71 17.25
C LYS A 200 7.32 -7.61 16.75
N ILE A 201 6.64 -7.91 15.65
CA ILE A 201 5.57 -7.11 15.08
C ILE A 201 4.40 -8.07 14.87
N TRP A 202 3.23 -7.66 15.31
CA TRP A 202 2.02 -8.46 15.25
C TRP A 202 0.91 -7.72 14.53
N ASP A 203 0.20 -8.43 13.67
CA ASP A 203 -1.11 -8.04 13.18
C ASP A 203 -2.18 -8.61 14.13
N VAL A 204 -3.07 -7.74 14.62
CA VAL A 204 -4.17 -8.09 15.53
C VAL A 204 -5.41 -8.40 14.71
N THR A 205 -5.74 -9.68 14.57
CA THR A 205 -6.82 -10.15 13.69
C THR A 205 -8.19 -10.14 14.36
N SER A 206 -8.23 -10.26 15.69
CA SER A 206 -9.48 -10.15 16.45
C SER A 206 -9.23 -9.86 17.93
N ALA A 207 -10.21 -9.20 18.55
CA ALA A 207 -10.24 -8.97 19.98
C ALA A 207 -11.63 -9.34 20.53
N HIS A 208 -11.65 -10.20 21.56
CA HIS A 208 -12.88 -10.66 22.22
C HIS A 208 -12.82 -10.43 23.72
N PHE A 209 -13.94 -9.97 24.30
CA PHE A 209 -14.07 -9.89 25.75
C PHE A 209 -14.07 -11.30 26.36
N GLN A 210 -13.39 -11.43 27.49
CA GLN A 210 -13.45 -12.61 28.33
C GLN A 210 -13.90 -12.22 29.73
N ASP A 211 -14.86 -12.98 30.27
CA ASP A 211 -15.19 -12.88 31.70
C ASP A 211 -13.99 -13.36 32.54
N ARG A 212 -13.31 -12.38 33.13
CA ARG A 212 -12.14 -12.57 34.01
C ARG A 212 -12.44 -13.54 35.17
N VAL A 213 -13.66 -13.51 35.71
CA VAL A 213 -14.05 -14.29 36.90
C VAL A 213 -14.20 -15.76 36.53
N ALA A 214 -14.92 -16.05 35.45
CA ALA A 214 -15.09 -17.42 34.96
C ALA A 214 -13.74 -18.02 34.52
N ALA A 215 -12.92 -17.25 33.80
CA ALA A 215 -11.61 -17.67 33.30
C ALA A 215 -10.50 -17.72 34.37
N ARG A 216 -10.72 -17.08 35.53
CA ARG A 216 -9.70 -16.79 36.55
C ARG A 216 -8.44 -16.16 35.95
N SER A 217 -8.65 -15.24 35.01
CA SER A 217 -7.61 -14.55 34.24
C SER A 217 -7.53 -13.09 34.66
N SER A 218 -6.34 -12.50 34.57
CA SER A 218 -6.13 -11.07 34.81
C SER A 218 -6.46 -10.21 33.58
N ALA A 219 -6.46 -10.79 32.38
CA ALA A 219 -6.79 -10.11 31.13
C ALA A 219 -8.31 -10.15 30.87
N SER A 220 -8.92 -9.00 30.52
CA SER A 220 -10.34 -8.91 30.08
C SER A 220 -10.53 -9.20 28.60
N THR A 221 -9.45 -9.23 27.83
CA THR A 221 -9.52 -9.31 26.37
C THR A 221 -8.60 -10.42 25.91
N ILE A 222 -9.15 -11.36 25.15
CA ILE A 222 -8.36 -12.32 24.39
C ILE A 222 -8.13 -11.69 23.02
N VAL A 223 -6.86 -11.57 22.66
CA VAL A 223 -6.42 -11.00 21.39
C VAL A 223 -5.82 -12.13 20.55
N SER A 224 -6.32 -12.27 19.33
CA SER A 224 -5.69 -13.12 18.32
C SER A 224 -4.72 -12.28 17.53
N LYS A 225 -3.43 -12.65 17.57
CA LYS A 225 -2.39 -11.92 16.86
C LYS A 225 -1.47 -12.86 16.08
N ARG A 226 -0.98 -12.40 14.93
CA ARG A 226 -0.07 -13.16 14.06
C ARG A 226 1.22 -12.36 13.87
N ASP A 227 2.34 -13.06 13.91
CA ASP A 227 3.64 -12.44 13.60
C ASP A 227 3.64 -11.97 12.13
N VAL A 228 3.99 -10.71 11.90
CA VAL A 228 4.11 -10.09 10.57
C VAL A 228 5.45 -9.35 10.45
N LYS A 229 5.80 -8.95 9.22
CA LYS A 229 7.04 -8.22 8.94
C LYS A 229 6.78 -6.91 8.23
N PHE A 230 7.47 -5.89 8.69
CA PHE A 230 7.53 -4.61 8.00
C PHE A 230 8.88 -4.48 7.30
N SER A 231 8.88 -3.93 6.09
CA SER A 231 10.11 -3.77 5.31
C SER A 231 9.95 -2.67 4.27
N PHE A 232 11.01 -2.40 3.51
CA PHE A 232 10.92 -1.58 2.31
C PHE A 232 10.72 -2.49 1.10
N LYS A 233 9.64 -2.28 0.36
CA LYS A 233 9.27 -3.11 -0.79
C LYS A 233 8.47 -2.28 -1.77
N SER A 234 8.82 -2.34 -3.05
CA SER A 234 8.07 -1.70 -4.12
C SER A 234 7.26 -2.72 -4.91
N LEU A 235 6.15 -2.27 -5.51
CA LEU A 235 5.39 -3.08 -6.45
C LEU A 235 6.07 -3.05 -7.82
N ALA A 236 6.09 -4.18 -8.53
CA ALA A 236 6.77 -4.30 -9.82
C ALA A 236 6.15 -3.42 -10.92
N GLU A 237 4.94 -2.92 -10.69
CA GLU A 237 4.21 -2.02 -11.57
C GLU A 237 4.48 -0.55 -11.28
N ILE A 238 5.17 -0.24 -10.18
CA ILE A 238 5.45 1.13 -9.74
C ILE A 238 6.95 1.31 -9.67
N ARG A 239 7.48 2.13 -10.58
CA ARG A 239 8.87 2.58 -10.52
C ARG A 239 8.90 3.93 -9.84
N SER A 240 9.53 3.96 -8.69
CA SER A 240 9.67 5.14 -7.84
C SER A 240 11.13 5.25 -7.43
N ASP A 241 11.63 6.46 -7.31
CA ASP A 241 12.97 6.72 -6.73
C ASP A 241 13.00 6.44 -5.22
N VAL A 242 11.82 6.23 -4.64
CA VAL A 242 11.60 5.95 -3.23
C VAL A 242 10.89 4.61 -3.06
N GLU A 243 11.42 3.76 -2.20
CA GLU A 243 10.78 2.50 -1.83
C GLU A 243 9.56 2.72 -0.94
N ALA A 244 8.49 1.94 -1.14
CA ALA A 244 7.32 2.01 -0.28
C ALA A 244 7.58 1.37 1.09
N LEU A 245 6.96 1.94 2.12
CA LEU A 245 6.91 1.32 3.44
C LEU A 245 5.88 0.20 3.38
N TYR A 246 6.34 -1.03 3.51
CA TYR A 246 5.52 -2.22 3.37
C TYR A 246 5.13 -2.77 4.74
N PHE A 247 3.83 -2.94 4.92
CA PHE A 247 3.21 -3.49 6.11
C PHE A 247 2.53 -4.79 5.68
N GLU A 248 3.08 -5.92 6.10
CA GLU A 248 2.45 -7.23 5.88
C GLU A 248 1.16 -7.33 6.70
N ASN A 249 0.11 -7.87 6.07
CA ASN A 249 -1.17 -8.13 6.71
C ASN A 249 -1.41 -9.65 6.77
N ALA A 250 -1.76 -10.17 7.95
CA ALA A 250 -1.97 -11.60 8.13
C ALA A 250 -3.41 -12.05 7.85
N ASN A 251 -4.32 -11.11 7.65
CA ASN A 251 -5.76 -11.33 7.60
C ASN A 251 -6.45 -10.66 6.38
N GLY A 252 -5.70 -9.82 5.66
CA GLY A 252 -6.19 -9.03 4.53
C GLY A 252 -5.09 -8.71 3.53
N ALA A 253 -5.24 -7.56 2.87
CA ALA A 253 -4.33 -7.07 1.84
C ALA A 253 -3.14 -6.33 2.47
N ASP A 254 -1.95 -6.52 1.90
CA ASP A 254 -0.75 -5.82 2.35
C ASP A 254 -0.85 -4.32 2.05
N LEU A 255 -0.25 -3.48 2.90
CA LEU A 255 -0.24 -2.03 2.71
C LEU A 255 1.14 -1.56 2.23
N TYR A 256 1.14 -0.81 1.14
CA TYR A 256 2.30 -0.18 0.55
C TYR A 256 2.16 1.33 0.62
N PHE A 257 2.86 1.96 1.56
CA PHE A 257 2.82 3.41 1.76
C PHE A 257 3.82 4.10 0.84
N TYR A 258 3.29 4.84 -0.12
CA TYR A 258 4.03 5.80 -0.93
C TYR A 258 3.86 7.21 -0.33
N PRO A 259 4.68 8.19 -0.76
CA PRO A 259 4.63 9.56 -0.23
C PRO A 259 3.24 10.23 -0.17
N SER A 260 2.33 9.94 -1.10
CA SER A 260 1.04 10.63 -1.18
C SER A 260 -0.18 9.74 -1.09
N PHE A 261 0.01 8.42 -1.19
CA PHE A 261 -1.07 7.45 -1.16
C PHE A 261 -0.57 6.11 -0.66
N ILE A 262 -1.50 5.26 -0.28
CA ILE A 262 -1.26 3.90 0.19
C ILE A 262 -1.93 2.98 -0.82
N ILE A 263 -1.22 1.94 -1.25
CA ILE A 263 -1.82 0.87 -2.03
C ILE A 263 -2.08 -0.30 -1.09
N MET A 264 -3.35 -0.65 -0.95
CA MET A 264 -3.77 -1.86 -0.29
C MET A 264 -3.86 -2.96 -1.34
N TYR A 265 -2.94 -3.92 -1.30
CA TYR A 265 -2.69 -4.86 -2.38
C TYR A 265 -2.96 -6.31 -1.93
N ALA A 266 -4.04 -6.91 -2.42
CA ALA A 266 -4.28 -8.35 -2.25
C ALA A 266 -3.67 -9.14 -3.41
N ASN A 267 -3.96 -8.73 -4.64
CA ASN A 267 -3.45 -9.35 -5.85
C ASN A 267 -3.49 -8.39 -7.04
N GLN A 268 -3.14 -8.88 -8.24
CA GLN A 268 -3.04 -8.05 -9.45
C GLN A 268 -4.37 -7.39 -9.88
N LYS A 269 -5.52 -7.97 -9.52
CA LYS A 269 -6.86 -7.43 -9.84
C LYS A 269 -7.46 -6.69 -8.65
N ASP A 270 -7.21 -7.19 -7.45
CA ASP A 270 -7.80 -6.69 -6.22
C ASP A 270 -6.80 -5.83 -5.46
N PHE A 271 -6.88 -4.52 -5.70
CA PHE A 271 -6.16 -3.51 -4.95
C PHE A 271 -6.97 -2.21 -4.80
N ALA A 272 -6.72 -1.51 -3.69
CA ALA A 272 -7.28 -0.20 -3.40
C ALA A 272 -6.17 0.84 -3.36
N ILE A 273 -6.51 2.10 -3.65
CA ILE A 273 -5.61 3.24 -3.44
C ILE A 273 -6.27 4.21 -2.48
N ILE A 274 -5.58 4.52 -1.39
CA ILE A 274 -6.05 5.37 -0.32
C ILE A 274 -5.19 6.62 -0.29
N GLY A 275 -5.79 7.81 -0.30
CA GLY A 275 -5.06 9.07 -0.11
C GLY A 275 -4.41 9.13 1.27
N LEU A 276 -3.15 9.58 1.36
CA LEU A 276 -2.47 9.68 2.65
C LEU A 276 -3.11 10.73 3.58
N ASP A 277 -3.94 11.63 3.05
CA ASP A 277 -4.71 12.62 3.81
C ASP A 277 -5.98 12.05 4.48
N GLU A 278 -6.43 10.87 4.05
CA GLU A 278 -7.66 10.21 4.53
C GLU A 278 -7.40 9.21 5.68
N ILE A 279 -6.17 8.74 5.84
CA ILE A 279 -5.83 7.76 6.87
C ILE A 279 -5.73 8.42 8.25
N ASN A 280 -6.42 7.85 9.23
CA ASN A 280 -6.28 8.17 10.64
C ASN A 280 -5.29 7.19 11.27
N VAL A 281 -4.18 7.72 11.80
CA VAL A 281 -3.17 6.92 12.51
C VAL A 281 -3.23 7.25 14.00
N GLN A 282 -3.76 6.31 14.78
CA GLN A 282 -3.78 6.41 16.23
C GLN A 282 -2.66 5.55 16.80
N GLN A 283 -1.99 6.07 17.82
CA GLN A 283 -0.93 5.36 18.52
C GLN A 283 -1.22 5.34 20.01
N SER A 284 -1.02 4.16 20.59
CA SER A 284 -1.22 3.88 22.00
C SER A 284 -0.25 2.79 22.45
N TYR A 285 -0.46 2.27 23.65
CA TYR A 285 0.20 1.06 24.11
C TYR A 285 -0.82 0.12 24.72
N VAL A 286 -0.48 -1.17 24.71
CA VAL A 286 -1.25 -2.22 25.38
C VAL A 286 -0.47 -2.77 26.56
N ARG A 287 -1.19 -3.14 27.61
CA ARG A 287 -0.66 -3.88 28.76
C ARG A 287 -0.88 -5.37 28.50
N PHE A 288 0.12 -6.05 27.98
CA PHE A 288 -0.02 -7.44 27.56
C PHE A 288 0.56 -8.40 28.61
N THR A 289 -0.23 -9.39 29.03
CA THR A 289 0.21 -10.44 29.95
C THR A 289 0.95 -11.52 29.16
N GLU A 290 2.28 -11.53 29.22
CA GLU A 290 3.11 -12.41 28.39
C GLU A 290 3.41 -13.72 29.13
N THR A 291 2.70 -14.80 28.75
CA THR A 291 2.97 -16.15 29.27
C THR A 291 4.22 -16.78 28.68
N GLY A 292 4.66 -16.31 27.51
CA GLY A 292 5.87 -16.77 26.83
C GLY A 292 7.11 -16.00 27.24
N THR A 293 8.09 -15.97 26.33
CA THR A 293 9.29 -15.14 26.49
C THR A 293 8.98 -13.71 26.06
N VAL A 294 9.18 -12.76 26.96
CA VAL A 294 9.08 -11.33 26.66
C VAL A 294 10.18 -10.95 25.66
N PRO A 295 9.85 -10.25 24.56
CA PRO A 295 10.85 -9.74 23.63
C PRO A 295 11.89 -8.84 24.34
N ARG A 296 13.15 -8.92 23.89
CA ARG A 296 14.28 -8.24 24.58
C ARG A 296 14.22 -6.72 24.52
N ASP A 297 13.50 -6.19 23.54
CA ASP A 297 13.28 -4.77 23.29
C ASP A 297 11.98 -4.25 23.94
N SER A 298 11.25 -5.10 24.67
CA SER A 298 10.03 -4.73 25.38
C SER A 298 10.30 -4.30 26.82
N LYS A 299 9.48 -3.37 27.31
CA LYS A 299 9.52 -2.92 28.71
C LYS A 299 8.50 -3.68 29.55
N VAL A 300 8.97 -4.39 30.57
CA VAL A 300 8.08 -4.98 31.59
C VAL A 300 7.70 -3.87 32.57
N ILE A 301 6.41 -3.55 32.62
CA ILE A 301 5.87 -2.43 33.41
C ILE A 301 5.17 -2.88 34.69
N ASP A 302 4.81 -4.16 34.79
CA ASP A 302 4.12 -4.72 35.95
C ASP A 302 4.23 -6.25 35.96
N LYS A 303 3.67 -6.90 36.99
CA LYS A 303 3.53 -8.36 37.09
C LYS A 303 2.15 -8.73 37.61
N THR A 304 1.62 -9.84 37.13
CA THR A 304 0.36 -10.44 37.59
C THR A 304 0.58 -11.90 37.93
N TRP A 305 -0.45 -12.61 38.39
CA TRP A 305 -0.41 -14.05 38.64
C TRP A 305 -1.14 -14.81 37.53
N ALA A 306 -0.67 -16.03 37.23
CA ALA A 306 -1.30 -16.91 36.24
C ALA A 306 -2.76 -17.26 36.57
N LYS A 307 -3.08 -17.33 37.86
CA LYS A 307 -4.45 -17.44 38.38
C LYS A 307 -4.69 -16.36 39.44
N VAL A 308 -5.71 -15.53 39.21
CA VAL A 308 -6.06 -14.41 40.10
C VAL A 308 -7.45 -14.57 40.69
N ASN A 309 -7.62 -14.07 41.91
CA ASN A 309 -8.93 -13.84 42.52
C ASN A 309 -9.60 -12.60 41.90
N LYS A 310 -10.89 -12.37 42.24
CA LYS A 310 -11.65 -11.18 41.78
C LYS A 310 -10.94 -9.83 42.07
N ASN A 311 -10.11 -9.77 43.11
CA ASN A 311 -9.35 -8.59 43.52
C ASN A 311 -7.92 -8.54 42.93
N GLY A 312 -7.56 -9.43 42.00
CA GLY A 312 -6.22 -9.47 41.37
C GLY A 312 -5.13 -10.16 42.19
N THR A 313 -5.39 -10.54 43.44
CA THR A 313 -4.43 -11.29 44.28
C THR A 313 -4.27 -12.73 43.79
N PRO A 314 -3.14 -13.41 44.10
CA PRO A 314 -2.95 -14.81 43.69
C PRO A 314 -4.04 -15.72 44.25
N ASP A 315 -4.65 -16.53 43.38
CA ASP A 315 -5.54 -17.61 43.82
C ASP A 315 -4.68 -18.76 44.38
N LYS A 316 -4.62 -18.85 45.72
CA LYS A 316 -3.80 -19.82 46.45
C LYS A 316 -4.30 -21.26 46.35
N ARG A 317 -5.50 -21.49 45.80
CA ARG A 317 -6.04 -22.85 45.60
C ARG A 317 -5.32 -23.60 44.48
N PHE A 318 -4.63 -22.89 43.59
CA PHE A 318 -3.87 -23.48 42.50
C PHE A 318 -2.42 -23.74 42.92
N LYS A 319 -2.06 -25.02 43.06
CA LYS A 319 -0.67 -25.44 43.29
C LYS A 319 0.19 -25.09 42.06
N GLY A 320 1.30 -24.40 42.26
CA GLY A 320 2.20 -23.98 41.18
C GLY A 320 1.78 -22.71 40.44
N ASN A 321 0.88 -21.89 41.01
CA ASN A 321 0.55 -20.57 40.47
C ASN A 321 1.81 -19.67 40.48
N TYR A 322 2.17 -19.12 39.33
CA TYR A 322 3.39 -18.34 39.12
C TYR A 322 3.07 -16.91 38.66
N GLN A 323 4.06 -16.02 38.79
CA GLN A 323 3.94 -14.65 38.31
C GLN A 323 4.21 -14.55 36.81
N ILE A 324 3.39 -13.76 36.12
CA ILE A 324 3.48 -13.47 34.69
C ILE A 324 3.83 -11.99 34.53
N PRO A 325 4.84 -11.64 33.70
CA PRO A 325 5.16 -10.25 33.41
C PRO A 325 4.05 -9.59 32.57
N ILE A 326 3.84 -8.29 32.82
CA ILE A 326 3.03 -7.43 31.97
C ILE A 326 3.99 -6.56 31.16
N ALA A 327 4.04 -6.80 29.86
CA ALA A 327 4.84 -6.03 28.92
C ALA A 327 4.04 -4.83 28.37
N LYS A 328 4.75 -3.73 28.10
CA LYS A 328 4.23 -2.56 27.38
C LYS A 328 4.56 -2.73 25.90
N TYR A 329 3.57 -3.12 25.09
CA TYR A 329 3.71 -3.16 23.63
C TYR A 329 3.14 -1.88 23.02
N GLY A 330 3.79 -1.37 21.98
CA GLY A 330 3.27 -0.27 21.18
C GLY A 330 2.10 -0.75 20.31
N GLN A 331 1.15 0.13 20.03
CA GLN A 331 -0.02 -0.17 19.21
C GLN A 331 -0.22 0.95 18.18
N ILE A 332 -0.47 0.56 16.93
CA ILE A 332 -0.85 1.46 15.83
C ILE A 332 -2.18 0.99 15.26
N ASN A 333 -3.18 1.88 15.27
CA ASN A 333 -4.45 1.66 14.60
C ASN A 333 -4.54 2.54 13.36
N LEU A 334 -4.83 1.91 12.23
CA LEU A 334 -4.99 2.55 10.93
C LEU A 334 -6.46 2.48 10.52
N ARG A 335 -7.10 3.65 10.35
CA ARG A 335 -8.52 3.71 9.97
C ARG A 335 -8.78 4.68 8.84
N THR A 336 -9.75 4.39 7.98
CA THR A 336 -10.30 5.35 7.01
C THR A 336 -11.81 5.33 7.05
N ASN A 337 -12.43 6.40 6.54
CA ASN A 337 -13.88 6.44 6.35
C ASN A 337 -14.36 5.50 5.21
N THR A 338 -13.43 5.06 4.35
CA THR A 338 -13.71 4.15 3.24
C THR A 338 -13.66 2.67 3.64
N GLY A 339 -13.29 2.35 4.88
CA GLY A 339 -13.35 0.99 5.42
C GLY A 339 -12.01 0.31 5.70
N LEU A 340 -10.88 1.02 5.64
CA LEU A 340 -9.61 0.51 6.20
C LEU A 340 -9.76 0.43 7.72
N ASN A 341 -9.42 -0.72 8.31
CA ASN A 341 -9.37 -0.90 9.75
C ASN A 341 -8.34 -1.98 10.11
N GLU A 342 -7.11 -1.55 10.36
CA GLU A 342 -5.98 -2.43 10.68
C GLU A 342 -5.36 -2.06 12.03
N GLU A 343 -4.91 -3.06 12.77
CA GLU A 343 -4.31 -2.89 14.09
C GLU A 343 -3.01 -3.69 14.19
N TYR A 344 -1.92 -2.99 14.53
CA TYR A 344 -0.61 -3.58 14.70
C TYR A 344 -0.06 -3.36 16.11
N GLU A 345 0.48 -4.41 16.71
CA GLU A 345 1.23 -4.35 17.97
C GLU A 345 2.73 -4.54 17.72
N PHE A 346 3.55 -3.85 18.49
CA PHE A 346 5.02 -3.87 18.38
C PHE A 346 5.65 -4.10 19.74
N SER A 347 6.69 -4.93 19.78
CA SER A 347 7.46 -5.17 21.00
C SER A 347 8.10 -3.90 21.56
N ASN A 348 8.51 -2.97 20.69
CA ASN A 348 9.16 -1.72 21.08
C ASN A 348 8.19 -0.53 21.03
N TYR A 349 7.81 -0.03 22.21
CA TYR A 349 6.91 1.12 22.34
C TYR A 349 7.51 2.41 21.77
N GLU A 350 8.78 2.69 22.05
CA GLU A 350 9.44 3.95 21.69
C GLU A 350 9.55 4.12 20.17
N PHE A 351 9.88 3.05 19.45
CA PHE A 351 9.91 3.07 17.98
C PHE A 351 8.52 3.27 17.38
N THR A 352 7.50 2.70 18.02
CA THR A 352 6.09 2.86 17.63
C THR A 352 5.66 4.32 17.77
N GLU A 353 5.91 4.93 18.92
CA GLU A 353 5.59 6.33 19.21
C GLU A 353 6.32 7.29 18.25
N ALA A 354 7.63 7.07 18.04
CA ALA A 354 8.44 7.89 17.13
C ALA A 354 7.96 7.82 15.67
N PHE A 355 7.60 6.62 15.20
CA PHE A 355 7.04 6.45 13.85
C PHE A 355 5.70 7.17 13.71
N SER A 356 4.76 6.96 14.62
CA SER A 356 3.44 7.59 14.52
C SER A 356 3.51 9.12 14.64
N GLN A 357 4.44 9.66 15.43
CA GLN A 357 4.66 11.10 15.50
C GLN A 357 5.20 11.67 14.19
N THR A 358 6.27 11.08 13.65
CA THR A 358 6.85 11.53 12.37
C THR A 358 5.88 11.36 11.20
N PHE A 359 5.04 10.32 11.22
CA PHE A 359 3.98 10.11 10.25
C PHE A 359 2.95 11.24 10.30
N ARG A 360 2.45 11.58 11.50
CA ARG A 360 1.49 12.69 11.68
C ARG A 360 2.08 14.03 11.27
N ASP A 361 3.35 14.29 11.59
CA ASP A 361 4.04 15.51 11.18
C ASP A 361 4.14 15.61 9.64
N TYR A 362 4.51 14.51 8.98
CA TYR A 362 4.56 14.43 7.52
C TYR A 362 3.17 14.64 6.91
N GLN A 363 2.16 13.93 7.41
CA GLN A 363 0.77 14.02 6.96
C GLN A 363 0.22 15.44 7.14
N ALA A 364 0.49 16.10 8.27
CA ALA A 364 0.08 17.47 8.52
C ALA A 364 0.70 18.45 7.53
N THR A 365 1.95 18.20 7.11
CA THR A 365 2.62 19.02 6.10
C THR A 365 1.94 18.90 4.73
N ILE A 366 1.40 17.72 4.40
CA ILE A 366 0.61 17.50 3.18
C ILE A 366 -0.79 18.12 3.28
N LYS A 367 -1.41 18.09 4.47
CA LYS A 367 -2.80 18.50 4.70
C LYS A 367 -2.99 20.02 4.89
N TYR A 368 -2.05 20.70 5.55
CA TYR A 368 -2.25 22.07 6.06
C TYR A 368 -1.40 23.15 5.42
N ARG A 369 -0.35 22.80 4.68
CA ARG A 369 0.34 23.77 3.83
C ARG A 369 -0.28 23.68 2.45
N TRP A 370 -0.90 24.78 1.97
CA TRP A 370 -0.82 25.33 0.60
C TRP A 370 -1.86 26.39 0.32
#